data_AF-A0A6I9XBB7-F1
#
_entry.id   AF-A0A6I9XBB7-F1
#
_cell.length_a   1.000
_cell.length_b   1.000
_cell.length_c   1.000
_cell.angle_alpha   90.00
_cell.angle_beta   90.00
_cell.angle_gamma   90.00
#
_symmetry.space_group_name_H-M   'P 1'
#
loop_
_entity.id
_entity.type
_entity.pdbx_description
1 polymer ?
#
loop_
_entity_poly.entity_id
_entity_poly.type
_entity_poly.pdbx_seq_one_letter_code
_entity_poly.pdbx_strand_id
1 'polypeptide(L)'
;MWEVRSYSSKLLLTWQKCPENDIRTCCLSEIKQTEEKYTETLESIEKFFMVPLKRFLTPSEFETVFINIPDLVKIHRTLTQDIHESIVSKSDQNLYKIFISYKERLVIYGQYCSQVEMAISCLDIISKTKEDVKLKLEECSKRANNGKFTLRDLLVVPMQRVLKYHLLLQ
;
A
#
# COMPACT_ATOMS: atom_id res chain seq x y z
N MET A 1 5.10 -4.07 14.22
CA MET A 1 4.89 -3.29 15.47
C MET A 1 6.03 -2.31 15.80
N TRP A 2 7.26 -2.50 15.31
CA TRP A 2 8.38 -1.56 15.57
C TRP A 2 8.44 -0.33 14.63
N GLU A 3 7.89 -0.38 13.42
CA GLU A 3 7.94 0.76 12.47
C GLU A 3 6.88 1.85 12.72
N VAL A 4 5.74 1.51 13.32
CA VAL A 4 4.65 2.47 13.57
C VAL A 4 5.06 3.51 14.62
N ARG A 5 5.81 3.09 15.65
CA ARG A 5 6.33 4.00 16.68
C ARG A 5 7.41 4.95 16.14
N SER A 6 8.29 4.48 15.25
CA SER A 6 9.34 5.32 14.67
C SER A 6 8.78 6.38 13.70
N TYR A 7 7.73 6.04 12.94
CA TYR A 7 7.03 7.00 12.09
C TYR A 7 6.27 8.06 12.90
N SER A 8 5.53 7.69 13.95
CA SER A 8 4.83 8.66 14.82
C SER A 8 5.77 9.64 15.52
N SER A 9 6.96 9.19 15.94
CA SER A 9 7.95 10.08 16.56
C SER A 9 8.59 11.05 15.58
N LYS A 10 8.81 10.65 14.31
CA LYS A 10 9.28 11.54 13.25
C LYS A 10 8.21 12.53 12.79
N LEU A 11 6.97 12.08 12.69
CA LEU A 11 5.80 12.93 12.47
C LEU A 11 5.75 14.03 13.53
N LEU A 12 5.73 13.69 14.82
CA LEU A 12 5.64 14.67 15.92
C LEU A 12 6.77 15.73 15.92
N LEU A 13 7.98 15.36 15.47
CA LEU A 13 9.12 16.28 15.37
C LEU A 13 9.01 17.26 14.18
N THR A 14 8.29 16.92 13.11
CA THR A 14 8.12 17.80 11.94
C THR A 14 7.00 18.85 12.12
N TRP A 15 6.06 18.65 13.05
CA TRP A 15 4.98 19.62 13.33
C TRP A 15 5.43 20.90 14.03
N GLN A 16 6.64 20.96 14.58
CA GLN A 16 7.04 22.05 15.47
C GLN A 16 7.66 23.27 14.75
N LYS A 17 7.66 23.33 13.41
CA LYS A 17 8.44 24.36 12.68
C LYS A 17 7.83 24.94 11.40
N CYS A 18 6.51 25.01 11.25
CA CYS A 18 5.91 25.63 10.07
C CYS A 18 4.79 26.63 10.44
N PRO A 19 4.83 27.89 9.94
CA PRO A 19 3.73 28.85 10.11
C PRO A 19 2.42 28.30 9.52
N GLU A 20 1.25 28.73 9.98
CA GLU A 20 -0.06 28.09 9.70
C GLU A 20 -0.37 27.83 8.21
N ASN A 21 0.14 28.66 7.28
CA ASN A 21 -0.03 28.47 5.84
C ASN A 21 0.88 27.36 5.25
N ASP A 22 1.91 26.97 5.99
CA ASP A 22 2.94 26.01 5.65
C ASP A 22 2.63 24.63 6.26
N ILE A 23 1.83 24.56 7.33
CA ILE A 23 1.32 23.29 7.90
C ILE A 23 0.45 22.56 6.88
N ARG A 24 -0.48 23.27 6.21
CA ARG A 24 -1.32 22.67 5.16
C ARG A 24 -0.46 22.07 4.07
N THR A 25 0.46 22.86 3.51
CA THR A 25 1.38 22.43 2.45
C THR A 25 2.28 21.27 2.89
N CYS A 26 2.76 21.27 4.14
CA CYS A 26 3.54 20.20 4.73
C CYS A 26 2.71 18.90 4.85
N CYS A 27 1.50 18.98 5.39
CA CYS A 27 0.56 17.84 5.46
C CYS A 27 0.25 17.28 4.07
N LEU A 28 0.03 18.15 3.08
CA LEU A 28 -0.24 17.74 1.71
C LEU A 28 0.97 17.04 1.07
N SER A 29 2.17 17.58 1.29
CA SER A 29 3.42 16.96 0.83
C SER A 29 3.67 15.61 1.52
N GLU A 30 3.33 15.49 2.80
CA GLU A 30 3.45 14.24 3.54
C GLU A 30 2.43 13.19 3.05
N ILE A 31 1.17 13.57 2.86
CA ILE A 31 0.15 12.70 2.26
C ILE A 31 0.63 12.22 0.89
N LYS A 32 1.07 13.14 0.01
CA LYS A 32 1.62 12.82 -1.31
C LYS A 32 2.78 11.83 -1.21
N GLN A 33 3.81 12.13 -0.41
CA GLN A 33 4.97 11.25 -0.27
C GLN A 33 4.60 9.87 0.27
N THR A 34 3.70 9.82 1.26
CA THR A 34 3.27 8.54 1.83
C THR A 34 2.41 7.74 0.85
N GLU A 35 1.64 8.40 0.00
CA GLU A 35 0.81 7.80 -1.04
C GLU A 35 1.65 7.30 -2.22
N GLU A 36 2.63 8.09 -2.69
CA GLU A 36 3.60 7.70 -3.72
C GLU A 36 4.35 6.45 -3.27
N LYS A 37 4.91 6.48 -2.05
CA LYS A 37 5.64 5.34 -1.48
C LYS A 37 4.77 4.09 -1.33
N TYR A 38 3.50 4.26 -0.99
CA TYR A 38 2.55 3.15 -0.89
C TYR A 38 2.23 2.57 -2.27
N THR A 39 1.95 3.42 -3.26
CA THR A 39 1.71 3.01 -4.64
C THR A 39 2.91 2.29 -5.25
N GLU A 40 4.13 2.80 -5.05
CA GLU A 40 5.37 2.14 -5.47
C GLU A 40 5.53 0.76 -4.84
N THR A 41 5.14 0.62 -3.57
CA THR A 41 5.16 -0.67 -2.86
C THR A 41 4.19 -1.65 -3.50
N LEU A 42 2.96 -1.21 -3.82
CA LEU A 42 1.96 -2.03 -4.50
C LEU A 42 2.42 -2.44 -5.91
N GLU A 43 2.94 -1.52 -6.70
CA GLU A 43 3.50 -1.81 -8.03
C GLU A 43 4.69 -2.77 -7.94
N SER A 44 5.49 -2.67 -6.89
CA SER A 44 6.58 -3.61 -6.63
C SER A 44 6.04 -5.01 -6.31
N ILE A 45 4.93 -5.13 -5.57
CA ILE A 45 4.26 -6.42 -5.35
C ILE A 45 3.83 -7.03 -6.68
N GLU A 46 3.16 -6.25 -7.52
CA GLU A 46 2.71 -6.72 -8.83
C GLU A 46 3.89 -7.14 -9.72
N LYS A 47 4.92 -6.31 -9.84
CA LYS A 47 6.03 -6.57 -10.75
C LYS A 47 6.99 -7.65 -10.27
N PHE A 48 7.33 -7.65 -8.99
CA PHE A 48 8.36 -8.53 -8.43
C PHE A 48 7.79 -9.77 -7.76
N PHE A 49 6.51 -9.82 -7.39
CA PHE A 49 5.89 -11.01 -6.81
C PHE A 49 4.88 -11.64 -7.77
N MET A 50 3.90 -10.89 -8.27
CA MET A 50 2.84 -11.48 -9.11
C MET A 50 3.40 -12.07 -10.40
N VAL A 51 4.22 -11.34 -11.16
CA VAL A 51 4.80 -11.83 -12.43
C VAL A 51 5.58 -13.14 -12.26
N PRO A 52 6.56 -13.26 -11.33
CA PRO A 52 7.26 -14.52 -11.13
C PRO A 52 6.38 -15.61 -10.54
N LEU A 53 5.52 -15.30 -9.54
CA LEU A 53 4.70 -16.32 -8.87
C LEU A 53 3.59 -16.87 -9.75
N LYS A 54 3.14 -16.13 -10.77
CA LYS A 54 2.14 -16.61 -11.74
C LYS A 54 2.55 -17.91 -12.46
N ARG A 55 3.85 -18.20 -12.55
CA ARG A 55 4.35 -19.46 -13.14
C ARG A 55 4.45 -20.63 -12.15
N PHE A 56 4.43 -20.35 -10.84
CA PHE A 56 4.58 -21.37 -9.79
C PHE A 56 3.25 -21.69 -9.07
N LEU A 57 2.34 -20.72 -9.03
CA LEU A 57 1.02 -20.85 -8.44
C LEU A 57 -0.01 -21.26 -9.49
N THR A 58 -0.99 -22.05 -9.07
CA THR A 58 -2.19 -22.28 -9.87
C THR A 58 -3.05 -21.00 -9.95
N PRO A 59 -3.93 -20.85 -10.96
CA PRO A 59 -4.78 -19.67 -11.07
C PRO A 59 -5.61 -19.41 -9.80
N SER A 60 -6.14 -20.47 -9.18
CA SER A 60 -6.93 -20.36 -7.95
C SER A 60 -6.09 -19.94 -6.73
N GLU A 61 -4.89 -20.51 -6.54
CA GLU A 61 -3.96 -20.07 -5.48
C GLU A 61 -3.54 -18.61 -5.70
N PHE A 62 -3.28 -18.23 -6.95
CA PHE A 62 -2.86 -16.88 -7.31
C PHE A 62 -3.97 -15.86 -7.01
N GLU A 63 -5.21 -16.13 -7.41
CA GLU A 63 -6.36 -15.27 -7.08
C GLU A 63 -6.61 -15.21 -5.57
N THR A 64 -6.42 -16.31 -4.85
CA THR A 64 -6.57 -16.35 -3.39
C THR A 64 -5.49 -15.53 -2.67
N VAL A 65 -4.23 -15.62 -3.12
CA VAL A 65 -3.10 -14.92 -2.48
C VAL A 65 -3.09 -13.43 -2.81
N PHE A 66 -3.38 -13.06 -4.06
CA PHE A 66 -3.31 -11.66 -4.50
C PHE A 66 -4.67 -10.94 -4.47
N ILE A 67 -5.78 -11.64 -4.21
CA ILE A 67 -7.13 -11.10 -4.03
C ILE A 67 -7.44 -10.07 -5.13
N ASN A 68 -7.53 -8.78 -4.76
CA ASN A 68 -7.78 -7.63 -5.63
C ASN A 68 -6.65 -6.60 -5.53
N ILE A 69 -5.40 -7.05 -5.31
CA ILE A 69 -4.20 -6.19 -5.35
C ILE A 69 -4.10 -5.38 -6.66
N PRO A 70 -4.34 -5.92 -7.86
CA PRO A 70 -4.29 -5.14 -9.10
C PRO A 70 -5.28 -3.97 -9.11
N ASP A 71 -6.48 -4.18 -8.56
CA ASP A 71 -7.49 -3.13 -8.46
C ASP A 71 -7.06 -2.06 -7.46
N LEU A 72 -6.45 -2.47 -6.33
CA LEU A 72 -5.85 -1.56 -5.36
C LEU A 72 -4.74 -0.72 -6.00
N VAL A 73 -3.80 -1.35 -6.72
CA VAL A 73 -2.72 -0.65 -7.44
C VAL A 73 -3.31 0.40 -8.37
N LYS A 74 -4.33 0.03 -9.17
CA LYS A 74 -4.97 0.94 -10.12
C LYS A 74 -5.64 2.13 -9.43
N ILE A 75 -6.36 1.90 -8.34
CA ILE A 75 -7.00 2.96 -7.56
C ILE A 75 -5.95 3.89 -6.97
N HIS A 76 -4.92 3.36 -6.30
CA HIS A 76 -3.89 4.16 -5.64
C HIS A 76 -3.00 4.92 -6.62
N ARG A 77 -2.73 4.34 -7.79
CA ARG A 77 -2.03 5.02 -8.89
C ARG A 77 -2.82 6.22 -9.39
N THR A 78 -4.12 6.04 -9.61
CA THR A 78 -5.00 7.15 -10.03
C THR A 78 -5.09 8.21 -8.92
N LEU A 79 -5.22 7.79 -7.65
CA LEU A 79 -5.27 8.69 -6.50
C LEU A 79 -4.00 9.54 -6.39
N THR A 80 -2.84 8.91 -6.51
CA THR A 80 -1.53 9.58 -6.47
C THR A 80 -1.42 10.60 -7.60
N GLN A 81 -1.87 10.23 -8.80
CA GLN A 81 -1.87 11.15 -9.95
C GLN A 81 -2.80 12.34 -9.71
N ASP A 82 -4.04 12.11 -9.26
CA ASP A 82 -5.01 13.18 -8.96
C ASP A 82 -4.49 14.13 -7.86
N ILE A 83 -3.85 13.59 -6.82
CA ILE A 83 -3.20 14.36 -5.76
C ILE A 83 -2.05 15.19 -6.33
N HIS A 84 -1.23 14.61 -7.20
CA HIS A 84 -0.10 15.30 -7.83
C HIS A 84 -0.59 16.46 -8.72
N GLU A 85 -1.59 16.24 -9.55
CA GLU A 85 -2.18 17.25 -10.43
C GLU A 85 -2.85 18.38 -9.62
N SER A 86 -3.54 18.05 -8.53
CA SER A 86 -4.11 19.03 -7.60
C SER A 86 -3.04 19.94 -6.98
N ILE A 87 -1.92 19.38 -6.53
CA ILE A 87 -0.82 20.15 -5.94
C ILE A 87 -0.08 21.00 -6.98
N VAL A 88 0.22 20.44 -8.16
CA VAL A 88 0.95 21.14 -9.24
C VAL A 88 0.15 22.28 -9.83
N SER A 89 -1.16 22.08 -10.02
CA SER A 89 -2.05 23.11 -10.57
C SER A 89 -2.21 24.33 -9.66
N LYS A 90 -1.73 24.28 -8.40
CA LYS A 90 -2.01 25.26 -7.32
C LYS A 90 -3.49 25.63 -7.23
N SER A 91 -4.34 24.78 -7.77
CA SER A 91 -5.76 24.98 -7.69
C SER A 91 -6.12 24.54 -6.29
N ASP A 92 -6.73 25.43 -5.52
CA ASP A 92 -7.33 25.13 -4.21
C ASP A 92 -8.55 24.18 -4.39
N GLN A 93 -8.50 23.29 -5.39
CA GLN A 93 -9.32 22.10 -5.53
C GLN A 93 -8.93 21.16 -4.39
N ASN A 94 -9.27 21.57 -3.18
CA ASN A 94 -9.96 20.79 -2.18
C ASN A 94 -9.70 19.28 -2.36
N LEU A 95 -8.50 18.85 -1.97
CA LEU A 95 -8.10 17.44 -1.95
C LEU A 95 -9.13 16.56 -1.25
N TYR A 96 -9.89 17.12 -0.31
CA TYR A 96 -11.05 16.44 0.29
C TYR A 96 -12.05 15.93 -0.76
N LYS A 97 -12.26 16.60 -1.90
CA LYS A 97 -13.14 16.14 -2.99
C LYS A 97 -12.59 14.90 -3.66
N ILE A 98 -11.27 14.85 -3.86
CA ILE A 98 -10.58 13.65 -4.35
C ILE A 98 -10.81 12.54 -3.32
N PHE A 99 -10.47 12.74 -2.04
CA PHE A 99 -10.70 11.72 -1.01
C PHE A 99 -12.17 11.26 -0.89
N ILE A 100 -13.15 12.17 -1.02
CA ILE A 100 -14.58 11.82 -1.04
C ILE A 100 -14.93 10.96 -2.25
N SER A 101 -14.44 11.31 -3.45
CA SER A 101 -14.66 10.50 -4.66
C SER A 101 -14.02 9.12 -4.55
N TYR A 102 -12.85 9.03 -3.91
CA TYR A 102 -12.17 7.77 -3.67
C TYR A 102 -12.80 6.94 -2.55
N LYS A 103 -13.60 7.53 -1.65
CA LYS A 103 -14.29 6.80 -0.58
C LYS A 103 -15.12 5.62 -1.13
N GLU A 104 -15.86 5.82 -2.23
CA GLU A 104 -16.63 4.75 -2.88
C GLU A 104 -15.73 3.69 -3.53
N ARG A 105 -14.59 4.12 -4.10
CA ARG A 105 -13.62 3.20 -4.71
C ARG A 105 -12.88 2.37 -3.67
N LEU A 106 -12.65 2.92 -2.48
CA LEU A 106 -12.00 2.26 -1.35
C LEU A 106 -12.88 1.17 -0.72
N VAL A 107 -14.16 1.01 -1.11
CA VAL A 107 -15.03 -0.08 -0.63
C VAL A 107 -14.44 -1.46 -0.92
N ILE A 108 -13.61 -1.59 -1.97
CA ILE A 108 -12.93 -2.85 -2.31
C ILE A 108 -11.96 -3.34 -1.21
N TYR A 109 -11.55 -2.46 -0.30
CA TYR A 109 -10.77 -2.84 0.87
C TYR A 109 -11.56 -3.73 1.84
N GLY A 110 -12.90 -3.63 1.85
CA GLY A 110 -13.73 -4.52 2.66
C GLY A 110 -13.52 -5.98 2.27
N GLN A 111 -13.51 -6.25 0.96
CA GLN A 111 -13.22 -7.58 0.41
C GLN A 111 -11.76 -7.99 0.67
N TYR A 112 -10.82 -7.06 0.51
CA TYR A 112 -9.41 -7.33 0.77
C TYR A 112 -9.19 -7.76 2.23
N CYS A 113 -9.70 -6.98 3.18
CA CYS A 113 -9.56 -7.26 4.61
C CYS A 113 -10.24 -8.56 5.03
N SER A 114 -11.35 -8.96 4.40
CA SER A 114 -11.98 -10.25 4.72
C SER A 114 -11.21 -11.45 4.16
N GLN A 115 -10.46 -11.27 3.06
CA GLN A 115 -9.73 -12.36 2.39
C GLN A 115 -8.24 -12.39 2.73
N VAL A 116 -7.65 -11.31 3.24
CA VAL A 116 -6.20 -11.22 3.52
C VAL A 116 -5.73 -12.27 4.52
N GLU A 117 -6.53 -12.59 5.53
CA GLU A 117 -6.19 -13.68 6.46
C GLU A 117 -6.10 -15.03 5.73
N MET A 118 -7.07 -15.32 4.86
CA MET A 118 -7.05 -16.52 4.03
C MET A 118 -5.87 -16.53 3.06
N ALA A 119 -5.57 -15.40 2.43
CA ALA A 119 -4.42 -15.25 1.52
C ALA A 119 -3.11 -15.56 2.23
N ILE A 120 -2.93 -15.04 3.45
CA ILE A 120 -1.75 -15.29 4.28
C ILE A 120 -1.67 -16.76 4.68
N SER A 121 -2.76 -17.36 5.13
CA SER A 121 -2.80 -18.79 5.46
C SER A 121 -2.51 -19.67 4.24
N CYS A 122 -3.06 -19.33 3.08
CA CYS A 122 -2.80 -20.01 1.82
C CYS A 122 -1.31 -19.92 1.44
N LEU A 123 -0.73 -18.71 1.54
CA LEU A 123 0.69 -18.47 1.29
C LEU A 123 1.59 -19.30 2.23
N ASP A 124 1.26 -19.40 3.51
CA ASP A 124 2.00 -20.22 4.48
C ASP A 124 1.93 -21.71 4.13
N ILE A 125 0.76 -22.21 3.73
CA ILE A 125 0.58 -23.60 3.30
C ILE A 125 1.41 -23.87 2.05
N ILE A 126 1.29 -23.02 1.02
CA ILE A 126 2.05 -23.16 -0.22
C ILE A 126 3.55 -23.11 0.04
N SER A 127 4.02 -22.21 0.91
CA SER A 127 5.44 -22.11 1.28
C SER A 127 5.96 -23.36 2.00
N LYS A 128 5.10 -24.05 2.77
CA LYS A 128 5.43 -25.32 3.43
C LYS A 128 5.36 -26.53 2.49
N THR A 129 4.45 -26.51 1.52
CA THR A 129 4.23 -27.64 0.60
C THR A 129 5.14 -27.59 -0.63
N LYS A 130 5.43 -26.38 -1.14
CA LYS A 130 6.19 -26.15 -2.38
C LYS A 130 7.45 -25.35 -2.07
N GLU A 131 8.56 -26.06 -1.89
CA GLU A 131 9.87 -25.44 -1.59
C GLU A 131 10.33 -24.49 -2.70
N ASP A 132 10.01 -24.79 -3.97
CA ASP A 132 10.27 -23.90 -5.12
C ASP A 132 9.61 -22.53 -4.96
N VAL A 133 8.36 -22.49 -4.49
CA VAL A 133 7.62 -21.25 -4.25
C VAL A 133 8.27 -20.48 -3.11
N LYS A 134 8.66 -21.16 -2.04
CA LYS A 134 9.35 -20.53 -0.89
C LYS A 134 10.65 -19.86 -1.32
N LEU A 135 11.52 -20.58 -2.04
CA LEU A 135 12.77 -20.02 -2.57
C LEU A 135 12.50 -18.83 -3.50
N LYS A 136 11.45 -18.93 -4.32
CA LYS A 136 11.05 -17.82 -5.20
C LYS A 136 10.57 -16.60 -4.41
N LEU A 137 9.77 -16.78 -3.35
CA LEU A 137 9.33 -15.70 -2.48
C LEU A 137 10.52 -14.98 -1.82
N GLU A 138 11.53 -15.71 -1.38
CA GLU A 138 12.77 -15.14 -0.84
C GLU A 138 13.56 -14.36 -1.89
N GLU A 139 13.68 -14.89 -3.12
CA GLU A 139 14.32 -14.19 -4.24
C GLU A 139 13.56 -12.91 -4.61
N CYS A 140 12.23 -12.98 -4.69
CA CYS A 140 11.37 -11.84 -4.97
C CYS A 140 11.49 -10.77 -3.88
N SER A 141 11.50 -11.16 -2.61
CA SER A 141 11.73 -10.25 -1.47
C SER A 141 13.10 -9.57 -1.57
N LYS A 142 14.16 -10.31 -1.88
CA LYS A 142 15.50 -9.74 -2.12
C LYS A 142 15.50 -8.73 -3.27
N ARG A 143 14.83 -9.02 -4.38
CA ARG A 143 14.76 -8.11 -5.54
C ARG A 143 13.91 -6.87 -5.29
N ALA A 144 12.80 -7.01 -4.57
CA ALA A 144 11.85 -5.92 -4.36
C ALA A 144 12.32 -4.92 -3.28
N ASN A 145 12.95 -5.42 -2.20
CA ASN A 145 13.24 -4.58 -1.03
C ASN A 145 14.50 -5.04 -0.26
N ASN A 146 15.45 -5.70 -0.92
CA ASN A 146 16.65 -6.28 -0.33
C ASN A 146 16.37 -7.31 0.78
N GLY A 147 15.19 -7.94 0.77
CA GLY A 147 14.83 -8.96 1.74
C GLY A 147 14.30 -8.39 3.07
N LYS A 148 13.99 -7.10 3.11
CA LYS A 148 13.47 -6.43 4.32
C LYS A 148 12.02 -6.79 4.62
N PHE A 149 11.21 -7.02 3.58
CA PHE A 149 9.79 -7.34 3.74
C PHE A 149 9.42 -8.55 2.90
N THR A 150 8.74 -9.51 3.54
CA THR A 150 8.20 -10.69 2.86
C THR A 150 6.89 -10.35 2.15
N LEU A 151 6.43 -11.22 1.23
CA LEU A 151 5.11 -11.04 0.60
C LEU A 151 3.99 -10.94 1.65
N ARG A 152 4.09 -11.71 2.74
CA ARG A 152 3.15 -11.65 3.87
C ARG A 152 3.11 -10.25 4.50
N ASP A 153 4.27 -9.66 4.76
CA ASP A 153 4.36 -8.31 5.33
C ASP A 153 3.79 -7.27 4.38
N LEU A 154 4.00 -7.45 3.08
CA LEU A 154 3.49 -6.58 2.03
C LEU A 154 1.95 -6.68 1.90
N LEU A 155 1.38 -7.88 2.03
CA LEU A 155 -0.08 -8.09 1.98
C LEU A 155 -0.82 -7.47 3.17
N VAL A 156 -0.17 -7.23 4.33
CA VAL A 156 -0.81 -6.52 5.44
C VAL A 156 -0.72 -5.00 5.33
N VAL A 157 0.14 -4.45 4.46
CA VAL A 157 0.29 -2.99 4.29
C VAL A 157 -1.02 -2.31 3.86
N PRO A 158 -1.79 -2.83 2.88
CA PRO A 158 -3.08 -2.24 2.51
C PRO A 158 -4.06 -2.15 3.68
N MET A 159 -4.14 -3.21 4.49
CA MET A 159 -4.98 -3.24 5.69
C MET A 159 -4.54 -2.18 6.73
N GLN A 160 -3.25 -1.93 6.87
CA GLN A 160 -2.75 -0.88 7.75
C GLN A 160 -2.98 0.53 7.19
N ARG A 161 -2.93 0.69 5.86
CA ARG A 161 -3.09 1.99 5.19
C ARG A 161 -4.53 2.49 5.25
N VAL A 162 -5.52 1.61 5.06
CA VAL A 162 -6.94 2.01 5.14
C VAL A 162 -7.30 2.58 6.52
N LEU A 163 -6.66 2.07 7.58
CA LEU A 163 -6.79 2.56 8.95
C LEU A 163 -6.04 3.87 9.25
N LYS A 164 -5.31 4.44 8.28
CA LYS A 164 -4.64 5.73 8.46
C LYS A 164 -5.39 6.87 7.79
N TYR A 165 -6.15 6.62 6.73
CA TYR A 165 -6.92 7.68 6.06
C TYR A 165 -7.92 8.34 7.00
N HIS A 166 -8.55 7.58 7.91
CA HIS A 166 -9.48 8.15 8.88
C HIS A 166 -8.81 9.07 9.92
N LEU A 167 -7.51 8.86 10.23
CA LEU A 167 -6.75 9.76 11.11
C LEU A 167 -6.26 11.01 10.38
N LEU A 168 -5.99 10.90 9.08
CA LEU A 168 -5.51 12.02 8.24
C LEU A 168 -6.63 12.97 7.80
N LEU A 169 -7.88 12.48 7.76
CA LEU A 169 -9.07 13.23 7.35
C LEU A 169 -9.86 13.84 8.53
N GLN A 170 -9.34 13.72 9.76
CA GLN A 170 -9.97 14.20 11.00
C GLN A 170 -9.45 15.59 11.38
#